data_AF-A0A7K2YTT0-F1
#
_entry.id   AF-A0A7K2YTT0-F1
#
_cell.length_a   1.000
_cell.length_b   1.000
_cell.length_c   1.000
_cell.angle_alpha   90.00
_cell.angle_beta   90.00
_cell.angle_gamma   90.00
#
_symmetry.space_group_name_H-M   'P 1'
#
loop_
_entity.id
_entity.type
_entity.pdbx_description
1 polymer ?
#
loop_
_entity_poly.entity_id
_entity_poly.type
_entity_poly.pdbx_seq_one_letter_code
_entity_poly.pdbx_strand_id
1 'polypeptide(L)'
;MTVSGGEVALMIIAVFWAILVAFLALALVKLTKVLKEATRLVADVADRAVPLLDEVTETAKATNAQMARVDQIAGNVQTMTTNATALSSTVAATLGGPLVKTAAFSYGVRRALSAQQRAELSRRVRTAAKAQRAERQRTMRGRG
;
A
#
# COMPACT_ATOMS: atom_id res chain seq x y z
N MET A 1 83.68 62.78 8.35
CA MET A 1 82.92 61.62 8.87
C MET A 1 82.72 60.66 7.70
N THR A 2 83.61 59.70 7.52
CA THR A 2 83.51 58.70 6.45
C THR A 2 82.67 57.55 6.96
N VAL A 3 81.52 57.31 6.31
CA VAL A 3 80.67 56.17 6.64
C VAL A 3 81.46 54.89 6.37
N SER A 4 81.60 54.05 7.40
CA SER A 4 82.24 52.74 7.26
C SER A 4 81.33 51.84 6.43
N GLY A 5 81.88 51.03 5.51
CA GLY A 5 81.09 50.10 4.69
C GLY A 5 80.18 49.17 5.51
N GLY A 6 80.55 48.90 6.77
CA GLY A 6 79.71 48.15 7.71
C GLY A 6 78.42 48.87 8.14
N GLU A 7 78.44 50.20 8.24
CA GLU A 7 77.27 50.99 8.66
C GLU A 7 76.21 51.04 7.54
N VAL A 8 76.65 51.20 6.29
CA VAL A 8 75.76 51.11 5.11
C VAL A 8 75.13 49.72 5.01
N ALA A 9 75.90 48.67 5.26
CA ALA A 9 75.40 47.29 5.24
C ALA A 9 74.31 47.06 6.29
N LEU A 10 74.50 47.56 7.52
CA LEU A 10 73.50 47.44 8.59
C LEU A 10 72.20 48.21 8.27
N MET A 11 72.30 49.37 7.63
CA MET A 11 71.12 50.14 7.22
C MET A 11 70.29 49.39 6.16
N ILE A 12 70.96 48.80 5.16
CA ILE A 12 70.28 48.01 4.13
C ILE A 12 69.58 46.80 4.76
N ILE A 13 70.26 46.09 5.66
CA ILE A 13 69.69 44.95 6.39
C ILE A 13 68.49 45.38 7.22
N ALA A 14 68.58 46.50 7.95
CA ALA A 14 67.49 47.01 8.77
C ALA A 14 66.24 47.34 7.93
N VAL A 15 66.42 47.99 6.78
CA VAL A 15 65.31 48.31 5.87
C VAL A 15 64.68 47.04 5.30
N PHE A 16 65.50 46.08 4.87
CA PHE A 16 65.02 44.78 4.39
C PHE A 16 64.20 44.04 5.46
N TRP A 17 64.71 43.98 6.70
CA TRP A 17 64.03 43.34 7.82
C TRP A 17 62.72 44.05 8.17
N ALA A 18 62.71 45.38 8.17
CA ALA A 18 61.50 46.17 8.41
C ALA A 18 60.40 45.87 7.37
N ILE A 19 60.76 45.76 6.09
CA ILE A 19 59.83 45.38 5.02
C ILE A 19 59.31 43.96 5.24
N LEU A 20 60.18 43.02 5.59
CA LEU A 20 59.79 41.63 5.86
C LEU A 20 58.79 41.54 7.01
N VAL A 21 59.01 42.28 8.10
CA VAL A 21 58.07 42.35 9.23
C VAL A 21 56.75 42.95 8.82
N ALA A 22 56.78 44.07 8.10
CA ALA A 22 55.57 44.72 7.64
C ALA A 22 54.75 43.75 6.77
N PHE A 23 55.42 43.03 5.86
CA PHE A 23 54.79 41.99 5.05
C PHE A 23 54.21 40.85 5.90
N LEU A 24 54.97 40.34 6.87
CA LEU A 24 54.52 39.26 7.75
C LEU A 24 53.34 39.70 8.63
N ALA A 25 53.37 40.92 9.17
CA ALA A 25 52.26 41.50 9.93
C ALA A 25 50.99 41.59 9.07
N LEU A 26 51.12 42.07 7.82
CA LEU A 26 49.99 42.11 6.88
C LEU A 26 49.48 40.70 6.55
N ALA A 27 50.37 39.72 6.37
CA ALA A 27 50.00 38.33 6.14
C ALA A 27 49.23 37.73 7.33
N LEU A 28 49.71 37.96 8.56
CA LEU A 28 49.04 37.53 9.78
C LEU A 28 47.67 38.18 9.95
N VAL A 29 47.55 39.49 9.68
CA VAL A 29 46.25 40.19 9.73
C VAL A 29 45.28 39.59 8.71
N LYS A 30 45.72 39.30 7.49
CA LYS A 30 44.88 38.65 6.49
C LYS A 30 44.46 37.25 6.95
N LEU A 31 45.39 36.46 7.51
CA LEU A 31 45.08 35.12 8.01
C LEU A 31 44.06 35.17 9.15
N THR A 32 44.23 36.07 10.13
CA THR A 32 43.25 36.23 11.21
C THR A 32 41.87 36.63 10.68
N LYS A 33 41.79 37.46 9.64
CA LYS A 33 40.51 37.81 8.99
C LYS A 33 39.86 36.58 8.35
N VAL A 34 40.63 35.76 7.64
CA VAL A 34 40.12 34.51 7.02
C VAL A 34 39.64 33.54 8.09
N LEU A 35 40.39 33.36 9.18
CA LEU A 35 39.99 32.49 10.29
C LEU A 35 38.70 33.00 10.95
N LYS A 36 38.58 34.31 11.17
CA LYS A 36 37.34 34.91 11.70
C LYS A 36 36.14 34.66 10.80
N GLU A 37 36.31 34.79 9.49
CA GLU A 37 35.23 34.51 8.53
C GLU A 37 34.87 33.02 8.54
N ALA A 38 35.85 32.12 8.58
CA ALA A 38 35.61 30.69 8.70
C ALA A 38 34.88 30.35 10.01
N THR A 39 35.27 30.93 11.14
CA THR A 39 34.56 30.77 12.43
C THR A 39 33.12 31.25 12.33
N ARG A 40 32.90 32.41 11.70
CA ARG A 40 31.55 32.96 11.51
C ARG A 40 30.69 32.07 10.63
N LEU A 41 31.24 31.55 9.53
CA LEU A 41 30.54 30.61 8.66
C LEU A 41 30.16 29.33 9.39
N VAL A 42 31.07 28.78 10.21
CA VAL A 42 30.76 27.61 11.03
C VAL A 42 29.65 27.91 12.04
N ALA A 43 29.69 29.09 12.69
CA ALA A 43 28.63 29.52 13.59
C ALA A 43 27.27 29.67 12.86
N ASP A 44 27.25 30.35 11.72
CA ASP A 44 26.04 30.54 10.91
C ASP A 44 25.47 29.21 10.40
N VAL A 45 26.33 28.25 10.04
CA VAL A 45 25.92 26.89 9.65
C VAL A 45 25.35 26.14 10.85
N ALA A 46 26.00 26.22 12.02
CA ALA A 46 25.51 25.57 13.23
C ALA A 46 24.14 26.14 13.66
N ASP A 47 23.98 27.45 13.65
CA ASP A 47 22.74 28.15 14.00
C ASP A 47 21.56 27.75 13.09
N ARG A 48 21.85 27.38 11.83
CA ARG A 48 20.83 26.89 10.88
C ARG A 48 20.64 25.38 10.95
N ALA A 49 21.71 24.62 11.15
CA ALA A 49 21.67 23.16 11.12
C ALA A 49 21.00 22.56 12.36
N VAL A 50 21.24 23.13 13.55
CA VAL A 50 20.66 22.61 14.80
C VAL A 50 19.12 22.62 14.74
N PRO A 51 18.44 23.74 14.38
CA PRO A 51 16.98 23.74 14.24
C PRO A 51 16.46 22.75 13.19
N LEU A 52 17.15 22.62 12.04
CA LEU A 52 16.74 21.66 11.01
C LEU A 52 16.85 20.21 11.48
N LEU A 53 17.87 19.88 12.28
CA LEU A 53 18.03 18.55 12.88
C LEU A 53 16.93 18.28 13.93
N ASP A 54 16.54 19.29 14.69
CA ASP A 54 15.42 19.20 15.62
C ASP A 54 14.09 18.98 14.87
N GLU A 55 13.81 19.74 13.80
CA GLU A 55 12.62 19.57 12.95
C GLU A 55 12.57 18.17 12.31
N VAL A 56 13.70 17.66 11.82
CA VAL A 56 13.79 16.29 11.27
C VAL A 56 13.52 15.26 12.36
N THR A 57 14.06 15.46 13.56
CA THR A 57 13.82 14.57 14.70
C THR A 57 12.35 14.58 15.11
N GLU A 58 11.72 15.77 15.14
CA GLU A 58 10.29 15.91 15.43
C GLU A 58 9.43 15.27 14.34
N THR A 59 9.78 15.45 13.07
CA THR A 59 9.14 14.81 11.93
C THR A 59 9.26 13.29 11.99
N ALA A 60 10.43 12.76 12.34
CA ALA A 60 10.65 11.33 12.53
C ALA A 60 9.81 10.78 13.70
N LYS A 61 9.73 11.50 14.83
CA LYS A 61 8.86 11.14 15.95
C LYS A 61 7.39 11.14 15.54
N ALA A 62 6.94 12.17 14.82
CA ALA A 62 5.57 12.27 14.32
C ALA A 62 5.23 11.13 13.35
N THR A 63 6.15 10.81 12.44
CA THR A 63 6.04 9.71 11.47
C THR A 63 5.96 8.36 12.20
N ASN A 64 6.81 8.12 13.18
CA ASN A 64 6.76 6.90 14.00
C ASN A 64 5.42 6.78 14.74
N ALA A 65 4.91 7.88 15.32
CA ALA A 65 3.60 7.89 15.96
C ALA A 65 2.43 7.70 14.97
N GLN A 66 2.60 8.10 13.71
CA GLN A 66 1.64 7.81 12.64
C GLN A 66 1.71 6.34 12.22
N MET A 67 2.90 5.75 12.07
CA MET A 67 3.05 4.32 11.77
C MET A 67 2.42 3.45 12.85
N ALA A 68 2.62 3.76 14.14
CA ALA A 68 1.97 3.05 15.22
C ALA A 68 0.42 3.10 15.13
N ARG A 69 -0.14 4.24 14.68
CA ARG A 69 -1.58 4.36 14.42
C ARG A 69 -2.02 3.54 13.22
N VAL A 70 -1.23 3.51 12.14
CA VAL A 70 -1.48 2.67 10.96
C VAL A 70 -1.48 1.19 11.33
N ASP A 71 -0.56 0.74 12.18
CA ASP A 71 -0.52 -0.65 12.66
C ASP A 71 -1.77 -1.02 13.46
N GLN A 72 -2.27 -0.11 14.30
CA GLN A 72 -3.55 -0.32 14.98
C GLN A 72 -4.74 -0.42 14.01
N ILE A 73 -4.78 0.44 12.99
CA ILE A 73 -5.82 0.38 11.95
C ILE A 73 -5.73 -0.96 11.20
N ALA A 74 -4.52 -1.39 10.82
CA ALA A 74 -4.31 -2.67 10.17
C ALA A 74 -4.79 -3.84 11.05
N GLY A 75 -4.49 -3.80 12.35
CA GLY A 75 -5.02 -4.75 13.34
C GLY A 75 -6.56 -4.75 13.39
N ASN A 76 -7.18 -3.58 13.47
CA ASN A 76 -8.64 -3.44 13.48
C ASN A 76 -9.27 -3.98 12.18
N VAL A 77 -8.66 -3.72 11.03
CA VAL A 77 -9.10 -4.23 9.73
C VAL A 77 -8.96 -5.75 9.66
N GLN A 78 -7.89 -6.32 10.20
CA GLN A 78 -7.71 -7.77 10.30
C GLN A 78 -8.81 -8.41 11.16
N THR A 79 -9.14 -7.80 12.30
CA THR A 79 -10.24 -8.24 13.16
C THR A 79 -11.58 -8.12 12.44
N MET A 80 -11.87 -7.00 11.77
CA MET A 80 -13.09 -6.84 10.97
C MET A 80 -13.20 -7.87 9.86
N THR A 81 -12.10 -8.18 9.16
CA THR A 81 -12.05 -9.20 8.09
C THR A 81 -12.32 -10.59 8.65
N THR A 82 -11.73 -10.92 9.80
CA THR A 82 -11.97 -12.18 10.51
C THR A 82 -13.44 -12.29 10.93
N ASN A 83 -13.99 -11.24 11.53
CA ASN A 83 -15.38 -11.18 11.94
C ASN A 83 -16.33 -11.30 10.76
N ALA A 84 -16.05 -10.62 9.64
CA ALA A 84 -16.83 -10.71 8.42
C ALA A 84 -16.81 -12.13 7.84
N THR A 85 -15.65 -12.79 7.87
CA THR A 85 -15.51 -14.20 7.46
C THR A 85 -16.32 -15.11 8.38
N ALA A 86 -16.21 -14.95 9.70
CA ALA A 86 -16.97 -15.73 10.67
C ALA A 86 -18.49 -15.53 10.48
N LEU A 87 -18.95 -14.29 10.36
CA LEU A 87 -20.35 -13.96 10.07
C LEU A 87 -20.81 -14.58 8.74
N SER A 88 -20.00 -14.47 7.69
CA SER A 88 -20.30 -15.06 6.37
C SER A 88 -20.39 -16.59 6.46
N SER A 89 -19.47 -17.24 7.18
CA SER A 89 -19.48 -18.67 7.44
C SER A 89 -20.70 -19.09 8.25
N THR A 90 -21.09 -18.33 9.28
CA THR A 90 -22.31 -18.59 10.05
C THR A 90 -23.54 -18.47 9.17
N VAL A 91 -23.68 -17.41 8.37
CA VAL A 91 -24.81 -17.26 7.43
C VAL A 91 -24.84 -18.42 6.43
N ALA A 92 -23.69 -18.80 5.87
CA ALA A 92 -23.58 -19.94 4.98
C ALA A 92 -23.94 -21.27 5.67
N ALA A 93 -23.54 -21.47 6.93
CA ALA A 93 -23.87 -22.67 7.70
C ALA A 93 -25.36 -22.73 8.10
N THR A 94 -25.93 -21.60 8.52
CA THR A 94 -27.33 -21.49 8.96
C THR A 94 -28.30 -21.58 7.79
N LEU A 95 -27.97 -20.99 6.64
CA LEU A 95 -28.90 -20.87 5.51
C LEU A 95 -28.50 -21.71 4.29
N GLY A 96 -27.23 -22.06 4.09
CA GLY A 96 -26.78 -22.76 2.88
C GLY A 96 -27.39 -24.14 2.70
N GLY A 97 -27.35 -24.98 3.75
CA GLY A 97 -27.95 -26.32 3.72
C GLY A 97 -29.48 -26.29 3.54
N PRO A 98 -30.23 -25.52 4.35
CA PRO A 98 -31.67 -25.38 4.19
C PRO A 98 -32.10 -24.80 2.84
N LEU A 99 -31.41 -23.78 2.31
CA LEU A 99 -31.76 -23.19 1.01
C LEU A 99 -31.60 -24.20 -0.14
N VAL A 100 -30.51 -24.97 -0.18
CA VAL A 100 -30.33 -26.03 -1.18
C VAL A 100 -31.40 -27.12 -1.04
N LYS A 101 -31.72 -27.53 0.20
CA LYS A 101 -32.78 -28.52 0.45
C LYS A 101 -34.16 -28.02 0.01
N THR A 102 -34.50 -26.76 0.28
CA THR A 102 -35.78 -26.16 -0.14
C THR A 102 -35.88 -26.10 -1.66
N ALA A 103 -34.82 -25.64 -2.36
CA ALA A 103 -34.80 -25.63 -3.82
C ALA A 103 -34.95 -27.04 -4.43
N ALA A 104 -34.22 -28.03 -3.89
CA ALA A 104 -34.31 -29.42 -4.33
C ALA A 104 -35.70 -30.02 -4.07
N PHE A 105 -36.31 -29.73 -2.92
CA PHE A 105 -37.66 -30.17 -2.60
C PHE A 105 -38.69 -29.55 -3.55
N SER A 106 -38.65 -28.23 -3.77
CA SER A 106 -39.55 -27.54 -4.71
C SER A 106 -39.44 -28.10 -6.13
N TYR A 107 -38.22 -28.34 -6.62
CA TYR A 107 -38.00 -28.94 -7.93
C TYR A 107 -38.49 -30.40 -7.99
N GLY A 108 -38.22 -31.19 -6.95
CA GLY A 108 -38.72 -32.57 -6.82
C GLY A 108 -40.25 -32.64 -6.86
N VAL A 109 -40.92 -31.76 -6.12
CA VAL A 109 -42.38 -31.63 -6.11
C VAL A 109 -42.89 -31.28 -7.50
N ARG A 110 -42.33 -30.25 -8.15
CA ARG A 110 -42.72 -29.87 -9.52
C ARG A 110 -42.53 -31.03 -10.51
N ARG A 111 -41.43 -31.77 -10.38
CA ARG A 111 -41.14 -32.92 -11.24
C ARG A 111 -42.13 -34.06 -11.03
N ALA A 112 -42.48 -34.39 -9.79
CA ALA A 112 -43.48 -35.42 -9.47
C ALA A 112 -44.86 -35.09 -10.07
N LEU A 113 -45.32 -33.84 -9.90
CA LEU A 113 -46.57 -33.37 -10.50
C LEU A 113 -46.55 -33.49 -12.03
N SER A 114 -45.46 -33.06 -12.67
CA SER A 114 -45.32 -33.18 -14.13
C SER A 114 -45.25 -34.64 -14.61
N ALA A 115 -44.66 -35.54 -13.81
CA ALA A 115 -44.59 -36.96 -14.10
C ALA A 115 -45.97 -37.63 -14.00
N GLN A 116 -46.77 -37.27 -12.99
CA GLN A 116 -48.17 -37.71 -12.90
C GLN A 116 -48.99 -37.26 -14.11
N GLN A 117 -48.89 -35.98 -14.48
CA GLN A 117 -49.58 -35.45 -15.67
C GLN A 117 -49.18 -36.23 -16.93
N ARG A 118 -47.89 -36.49 -17.13
CA ARG A 118 -47.39 -37.30 -18.26
C ARG A 118 -47.88 -38.75 -18.21
N ALA A 119 -47.93 -39.36 -17.02
CA ALA A 119 -48.42 -40.73 -16.82
C ALA A 119 -49.93 -40.84 -17.12
N GLU A 120 -50.72 -39.85 -16.71
CA GLU A 120 -52.14 -39.79 -17.02
C GLU A 120 -52.37 -39.57 -18.52
N LEU A 121 -51.63 -38.63 -19.13
CA LEU A 121 -51.71 -38.37 -20.57
C LEU A 121 -51.39 -39.64 -21.38
N SER A 122 -50.34 -40.37 -20.99
CA SER A 122 -49.95 -41.61 -21.68
C SER A 122 -50.94 -42.76 -21.44
N ARG A 123 -51.60 -42.84 -20.28
CA ARG A 123 -52.74 -43.75 -20.07
C ARG A 123 -53.90 -43.41 -21.02
N ARG A 124 -54.27 -42.13 -21.13
CA ARG A 124 -55.32 -41.66 -22.05
C ARG A 124 -54.98 -41.95 -23.51
N VAL A 125 -53.73 -41.74 -23.91
CA VAL A 125 -53.24 -42.09 -25.26
C VAL A 125 -53.30 -43.60 -25.49
N ARG A 126 -52.90 -44.44 -24.53
CA ARG A 126 -52.99 -45.91 -24.65
C ARG A 126 -54.43 -46.40 -24.75
N THR A 127 -55.36 -45.84 -23.97
CA THR A 127 -56.78 -46.19 -24.06
C THR A 127 -57.38 -45.76 -25.39
N ALA A 128 -57.05 -44.56 -25.88
CA ALA A 128 -57.49 -44.09 -27.19
C ALA A 128 -56.90 -44.95 -28.34
N ALA A 129 -55.62 -45.33 -28.25
CA ALA A 129 -54.97 -46.19 -29.23
C ALA A 129 -55.55 -47.61 -29.24
N LYS A 130 -55.91 -48.18 -28.08
CA LYS A 130 -56.62 -49.47 -28.01
C LYS A 130 -58.02 -49.38 -28.62
N ALA A 131 -58.77 -48.31 -28.33
CA ALA A 131 -60.09 -48.08 -28.91
C ALA A 131 -60.01 -48.01 -30.45
N GLN A 132 -59.07 -47.22 -30.99
CA GLN A 132 -58.83 -47.15 -32.43
C GLN A 132 -58.41 -48.49 -33.06
N ARG A 133 -57.59 -49.30 -32.37
CA ARG A 133 -57.21 -50.63 -32.88
C ARG A 133 -58.39 -51.60 -32.91
N ALA A 134 -59.24 -51.59 -31.88
CA ALA A 134 -60.46 -52.41 -31.85
C ALA A 134 -61.43 -52.00 -32.96
N GLU A 135 -61.54 -50.70 -33.23
CA GLU A 135 -62.36 -50.16 -34.32
C GLU A 135 -61.81 -50.56 -35.70
N ARG A 136 -60.49 -50.42 -35.93
CA ARG A 136 -59.83 -50.89 -37.17
C ARG A 136 -59.99 -52.39 -37.42
N GLN A 137 -59.97 -53.22 -36.37
CA GLN A 137 -60.20 -54.66 -36.50
C GLN A 137 -61.65 -55.00 -36.87
N ARG A 138 -62.63 -54.25 -36.36
CA ARG A 138 -64.04 -54.43 -36.76
C ARG A 138 -64.27 -54.06 -38.22
N THR A 139 -63.63 -53.00 -38.71
CA THR A 139 -63.70 -52.63 -40.13
C THR A 139 -63.01 -53.63 -41.06
N MET A 140 -62.05 -54.42 -40.56
CA MET A 140 -61.39 -55.48 -41.35
C MET A 140 -62.15 -56.82 -41.32
N ARG A 141 -62.94 -57.11 -40.28
CA ARG A 141 -63.63 -58.41 -40.12
C ARG A 141 -65.01 -58.48 -40.79
N GLY A 142 -65.57 -57.34 -41.22
CA GLY A 142 -66.83 -57.27 -41.97
C GLY A 142 -66.67 -57.30 -43.49
N ARG A 143 -65.55 -57.83 -44.01
CA ARG A 143 -65.18 -57.73 -45.43
C ARG A 143 -64.73 -59.04 -46.08
N GLY A 144 -65.04 -60.19 -45.47
CA GLY A 144 -64.74 -61.53 -46.00
C GLY A 144 -65.91 -62.46 -45.79
#